data_AF-M5TZK1-F1
#
_entry.id   AF-M5TZK1-F1
#
_cell.length_a   1.000
_cell.length_b   1.000
_cell.length_c   1.000
_cell.angle_alpha   90.00
_cell.angle_beta   90.00
_cell.angle_gamma   90.00
#
_symmetry.space_group_name_H-M   'P 1'
#
loop_
_entity.id
_entity.type
_entity.pdbx_description
1 polymer ?
#
loop_
_entity_poly.entity_id
_entity_poly.type
_entity_poly.pdbx_seq_one_letter_code
_entity_poly.pdbx_strand_id
1 'polypeptide(L)'
;MAAINLVLFHFTHVYVVKFGFSSPLGGEWPFGAYGVMLFFILSGFVNSMSLMRRGKSKDFLAARLIRIVPLFYIAIVANLIICQMEPLSGTPITTPQFLANLTLMPRVFGYECIDPVMWTLQVEMMFYVLLVGLLRFGGLRNYFIGWGVLLCGSITLCPTLDMLAASHGDAVWFKVGTAVRHLLALDFVPMFAIGFLLYQ
;
A
#
# COMPACT_ATOMS: atom_id res chain seq x y z
N MET A 1 9.15 -2.81 -18.71
CA MET A 1 8.73 -1.40 -18.83
C MET A 1 8.20 -0.82 -17.52
N ALA A 2 7.18 -1.40 -16.86
CA ALA A 2 6.62 -0.84 -15.62
C ALA A 2 7.63 -0.72 -14.44
N ALA A 3 8.49 -1.73 -14.22
CA ALA A 3 9.47 -1.70 -13.14
C ALA A 3 10.54 -0.60 -13.31
N ILE A 4 11.00 -0.35 -14.55
CA ILE A 4 11.96 0.71 -14.85
C ILE A 4 11.35 2.09 -14.60
N ASN A 5 10.09 2.31 -14.99
CA ASN A 5 9.37 3.55 -14.72
C ASN A 5 9.22 3.82 -13.21
N LEU A 6 8.97 2.77 -12.42
CA LEU A 6 8.83 2.88 -10.98
C LEU A 6 10.16 3.26 -10.31
N VAL A 7 11.26 2.64 -10.75
CA VAL A 7 12.61 2.95 -10.27
C VAL A 7 12.95 4.42 -10.59
N LEU A 8 12.78 4.84 -11.85
CA LEU A 8 13.07 6.21 -12.28
C LEU A 8 12.25 7.24 -11.48
N PHE A 9 10.97 7.01 -11.23
CA PHE A 9 10.15 7.92 -10.42
C PHE A 9 10.60 8.03 -8.97
N HIS A 10 10.99 6.93 -8.34
CA HIS A 10 11.50 7.02 -6.98
C HIS A 10 12.80 7.82 -6.94
N PHE A 11 13.77 7.47 -7.78
CA PHE A 11 15.10 8.11 -7.82
C PHE A 11 15.07 9.58 -8.26
N THR A 12 14.11 9.99 -9.09
CA THR A 12 14.06 11.36 -9.63
C THR A 12 13.08 12.28 -8.91
N HIS A 13 11.97 11.75 -8.35
CA HIS A 13 10.90 12.58 -7.80
C HIS A 13 10.67 12.32 -6.31
N VAL A 14 10.54 11.05 -5.88
CA VAL A 14 10.22 10.74 -4.47
C VAL A 14 11.36 11.15 -3.52
N TYR A 15 12.61 10.83 -3.86
CA TYR A 15 13.76 11.20 -3.02
C TYR A 15 14.02 12.71 -2.97
N VAL A 16 13.77 13.42 -4.08
CA VAL A 16 13.84 14.90 -4.13
C VAL A 16 12.80 15.50 -3.19
N VAL A 17 11.54 15.07 -3.31
CA VAL A 17 10.42 15.65 -2.54
C VAL A 17 10.50 15.28 -1.05
N LYS A 18 10.86 14.04 -0.70
CA LYS A 18 10.90 13.60 0.71
C LYS A 18 12.17 14.00 1.45
N PHE A 19 13.32 13.99 0.79
CA PHE A 19 14.62 14.14 1.45
C PHE A 19 15.46 15.30 0.91
N GLY A 20 14.99 16.02 -0.11
CA GLY A 20 15.71 17.16 -0.69
C GLY A 20 16.93 16.78 -1.56
N PHE A 21 17.15 15.50 -1.83
CA PHE A 21 18.27 15.05 -2.66
C PHE A 21 17.93 15.20 -4.15
N SER A 22 18.57 16.16 -4.80
CA SER A 22 18.50 16.35 -6.25
C SER A 22 19.18 15.21 -7.00
N SER A 23 18.47 14.55 -7.91
CA SER A 23 19.07 13.49 -8.72
C SER A 23 20.16 14.05 -9.65
N PRO A 24 21.29 13.34 -9.85
CA PRO A 24 22.33 13.76 -10.80
C PRO A 24 21.87 13.71 -12.27
N LEU A 25 20.67 13.19 -12.54
CA LEU A 25 20.08 13.05 -13.88
C LEU A 25 19.39 14.33 -14.37
N GLY A 26 19.26 15.36 -13.52
CA GLY A 26 18.83 16.71 -13.92
C GLY A 26 17.37 16.86 -14.37
N GLY A 27 16.56 15.79 -14.32
CA GLY A 27 15.15 15.81 -14.71
C GLY A 27 14.26 14.98 -13.78
N GLU A 28 13.01 15.39 -13.64
CA GLU A 28 11.98 14.67 -12.89
C GLU A 28 11.22 13.70 -13.81
N TRP A 29 10.99 12.46 -13.36
CA TRP A 29 10.21 11.47 -14.09
C TRP A 29 8.88 11.17 -13.37
N PRO A 30 7.87 12.06 -13.45
CA PRO A 30 6.62 11.93 -12.70
C PRO A 30 5.76 10.73 -13.15
N PHE A 31 6.08 10.12 -14.31
CA PHE A 31 5.27 9.06 -14.92
C PHE A 31 5.26 7.73 -14.15
N GLY A 32 6.12 7.53 -13.14
CA GLY A 32 6.05 6.32 -12.32
C GLY A 32 4.80 6.22 -11.45
N ALA A 33 4.12 7.35 -11.18
CA ALA A 33 2.81 7.33 -10.53
C ALA A 33 1.78 6.51 -11.33
N TYR A 34 1.77 6.63 -12.67
CA TYR A 34 0.94 5.80 -13.54
C TYR A 34 1.34 4.33 -13.50
N GLY A 35 2.65 4.04 -13.32
CA GLY A 35 3.15 2.68 -13.12
C GLY A 35 2.56 2.02 -11.88
N VAL A 36 2.44 2.77 -10.78
CA VAL A 36 1.80 2.30 -9.54
C VAL A 36 0.29 2.08 -9.73
N MET A 37 -0.39 2.99 -10.42
CA MET A 37 -1.82 2.83 -10.72
C MET A 37 -2.08 1.57 -11.55
N LEU A 38 -1.30 1.37 -12.61
CA LEU A 38 -1.38 0.15 -13.44
C LEU A 38 -1.04 -1.10 -12.64
N PHE A 39 -0.06 -1.03 -11.73
CA PHE A 39 0.28 -2.14 -10.85
C PHE A 39 -0.91 -2.56 -9.97
N PHE A 40 -1.62 -1.61 -9.36
CA PHE A 40 -2.81 -1.91 -8.56
C PHE A 40 -3.98 -2.45 -9.41
N ILE A 41 -4.22 -1.90 -10.60
CA ILE A 41 -5.25 -2.42 -11.51
C ILE A 41 -4.92 -3.87 -11.92
N LEU A 42 -3.69 -4.13 -12.35
CA LEU A 42 -3.24 -5.48 -12.72
C LEU A 42 -3.29 -6.45 -11.54
N SER A 43 -2.93 -5.99 -10.35
CA SER A 43 -3.05 -6.76 -9.12
C SER A 43 -4.51 -7.12 -8.86
N GLY A 44 -5.45 -6.17 -9.01
CA GLY A 44 -6.88 -6.42 -8.93
C GLY A 44 -7.36 -7.51 -9.89
N PHE A 45 -6.92 -7.46 -11.14
CA PHE A 45 -7.27 -8.43 -12.18
C PHE A 45 -6.69 -9.83 -11.91
N VAL A 46 -5.36 -9.95 -11.82
CA VAL A 46 -4.66 -11.25 -11.74
C VAL A 46 -4.97 -11.98 -10.44
N ASN A 47 -5.05 -11.25 -9.32
CA ASN A 47 -5.28 -11.85 -8.02
C ASN A 47 -6.71 -12.34 -7.86
N SER A 48 -7.69 -11.57 -8.34
CA SER A 48 -9.10 -11.99 -8.32
C SER A 48 -9.32 -13.22 -9.18
N MET A 49 -8.78 -13.22 -10.40
CA MET A 49 -8.79 -14.39 -11.30
C MET A 49 -8.12 -15.61 -10.65
N SER A 50 -6.94 -15.44 -10.05
CA SER A 50 -6.21 -16.51 -9.39
C SER A 50 -6.99 -17.11 -8.20
N LEU A 51 -7.65 -16.25 -7.41
CA LEU A 51 -8.44 -16.66 -6.26
C LEU A 51 -9.72 -17.39 -6.69
N MET A 52 -10.45 -16.86 -7.69
CA MET A 52 -11.68 -17.48 -8.22
C MET A 52 -11.41 -18.83 -8.87
N ARG A 53 -10.28 -19.01 -9.56
CA ARG A 53 -9.89 -20.28 -10.19
C ARG A 53 -9.46 -21.35 -9.18
N ARG A 54 -8.75 -20.97 -8.12
CA ARG A 54 -8.17 -21.92 -7.16
C ARG A 54 -9.09 -22.26 -6.00
N GLY A 55 -10.00 -21.36 -5.61
CA GLY A 55 -10.98 -21.55 -4.52
C GLY A 55 -10.40 -21.68 -3.11
N LYS A 56 -9.08 -21.90 -2.97
CA LYS A 56 -8.38 -22.08 -1.69
C LYS A 56 -7.75 -20.77 -1.22
N SER A 57 -8.46 -20.06 -0.36
CA SER A 57 -8.06 -18.74 0.14
C SER A 57 -6.77 -18.76 0.95
N LYS A 58 -6.52 -19.82 1.71
CA LYS A 58 -5.30 -19.99 2.53
C LYS A 58 -4.06 -20.17 1.66
N ASP A 59 -4.12 -21.06 0.69
CA ASP A 59 -3.00 -21.34 -0.22
C ASP A 59 -2.66 -20.12 -1.08
N PHE A 60 -3.69 -19.38 -1.50
CA PHE A 60 -3.55 -18.13 -2.24
C PHE A 60 -2.75 -17.08 -1.45
N LEU A 61 -3.09 -16.90 -0.17
CA LEU A 61 -2.43 -15.92 0.70
C LEU A 61 -1.01 -16.38 1.04
N ALA A 62 -0.83 -17.64 1.44
CA ALA A 62 0.46 -18.20 1.79
C ALA A 62 1.48 -18.07 0.64
N ALA A 63 1.08 -18.37 -0.59
CA ALA A 63 1.94 -18.26 -1.77
C ALA A 63 2.47 -16.83 -2.02
N ARG A 64 1.71 -15.80 -1.62
CA ARG A 64 2.09 -14.39 -1.76
C ARG A 64 2.94 -13.91 -0.60
N LEU A 65 2.57 -14.30 0.63
CA LEU A 65 3.34 -13.97 1.83
C LEU A 65 4.77 -14.50 1.75
N ILE A 66 4.96 -15.75 1.31
CA ILE A 66 6.30 -16.35 1.16
C ILE A 66 7.19 -15.58 0.18
N ARG A 67 6.60 -14.86 -0.79
CA ARG A 67 7.35 -14.04 -1.74
C ARG A 67 7.67 -12.64 -1.20
N ILE A 68 6.71 -12.00 -0.54
CA ILE A 68 6.81 -10.58 -0.15
C ILE A 68 7.54 -10.41 1.19
N VAL A 69 7.23 -11.25 2.18
CA VAL A 69 7.73 -11.12 3.55
C VAL A 69 9.26 -11.18 3.62
N PRO A 70 9.95 -12.14 2.96
CA PRO A 70 11.42 -12.17 3.01
C PRO A 70 12.04 -10.92 2.38
N LEU A 71 11.51 -10.47 1.25
CA LEU A 71 12.01 -9.29 0.56
C LEU A 71 11.85 -8.02 1.40
N PHE A 72 10.73 -7.90 2.11
CA PHE A 72 10.43 -6.77 2.98
C PHE A 72 11.41 -6.71 4.16
N TYR A 73 11.65 -7.84 4.83
CA TYR A 73 12.62 -7.86 5.94
C TYR A 73 14.05 -7.60 5.47
N ILE A 74 14.45 -8.13 4.31
CA ILE A 74 15.76 -7.81 3.71
C ILE A 74 15.88 -6.31 3.46
N ALA A 75 14.82 -5.67 2.92
CA ALA A 75 14.83 -4.23 2.66
C ALA A 75 14.92 -3.40 3.94
N ILE A 76 14.23 -3.79 5.03
CA ILE A 76 14.37 -3.13 6.34
C ILE A 76 15.81 -3.25 6.85
N VAL A 77 16.37 -4.46 6.87
CA VAL A 77 17.72 -4.69 7.39
C VAL A 77 18.76 -3.94 6.57
N ALA A 78 18.64 -3.95 5.23
CA ALA A 78 19.51 -3.18 4.35
C ALA A 78 19.42 -1.67 4.66
N ASN A 79 18.22 -1.12 4.81
CA ASN A 79 18.04 0.29 5.17
C ASN A 79 18.65 0.63 6.54
N LEU A 80 18.52 -0.25 7.54
CA LEU A 80 19.15 -0.05 8.85
C LEU A 80 20.68 0.00 8.78
N ILE A 81 21.29 -0.84 7.94
CA ILE A 81 22.75 -0.85 7.73
C ILE A 81 23.17 0.44 7.02
N ILE A 82 22.46 0.80 5.95
CA ILE A 82 22.77 2.00 5.16
C ILE A 82 22.63 3.27 6.01
N CYS A 83 21.58 3.39 6.82
CA CYS A 83 21.37 4.56 7.69
C CYS A 83 22.44 4.71 8.77
N GLN A 84 23.13 3.64 9.19
CA GLN A 84 24.28 3.74 10.09
C GLN A 84 25.53 4.30 9.40
N MET A 85 25.65 4.13 8.08
CA MET A 85 26.78 4.63 7.29
C MET A 85 26.53 6.06 6.81
N GLU A 86 25.35 6.33 6.25
CA GLU A 86 24.94 7.63 5.70
C GLU A 86 23.44 7.83 5.97
N PRO A 87 23.05 8.69 6.93
CA PRO A 87 21.65 8.96 7.22
C PRO A 87 20.96 9.64 6.03
N LEU A 88 20.14 8.89 5.28
CA LEU A 88 19.32 9.40 4.17
C LEU A 88 18.26 10.42 4.64
N SER A 89 17.89 10.39 5.91
CA SER A 89 17.03 11.38 6.54
C SER A 89 17.70 11.89 7.80
N GLY A 90 17.76 13.22 7.98
CA GLY A 90 18.25 13.83 9.23
C GLY A 90 17.42 13.45 10.48
N THR A 91 16.32 12.71 10.32
CA THR A 91 15.51 12.15 11.40
C THR A 91 15.90 10.70 11.70
N PRO A 92 16.30 10.37 12.94
CA PRO A 92 16.60 8.99 13.33
C PRO A 92 15.32 8.13 13.32
N ILE A 93 15.45 6.87 12.87
CA ILE A 93 14.37 5.88 12.93
C ILE A 93 14.06 5.60 14.41
N THR A 94 12.84 5.90 14.83
CA THR A 94 12.41 5.64 16.21
C THR A 94 12.14 4.16 16.44
N THR A 95 12.44 3.64 17.65
CA THR A 95 12.11 2.26 18.03
C THR A 95 10.65 1.85 17.74
N PRO A 96 9.63 2.67 18.06
CA PRO A 96 8.24 2.30 17.72
C PRO A 96 7.97 2.28 16.21
N GLN A 97 8.60 3.16 15.42
CA GLN A 97 8.50 3.09 13.95
C GLN A 97 9.13 1.81 13.41
N PHE A 98 10.27 1.39 13.95
CA PHE A 98 10.92 0.13 13.57
C PHE A 98 10.03 -1.08 13.89
N LEU A 99 9.48 -1.15 15.10
CA LEU A 99 8.53 -2.20 15.49
C LEU A 99 7.29 -2.21 14.61
N ALA A 100 6.74 -1.03 14.27
CA ALA A 100 5.61 -0.93 13.36
C ALA A 100 5.94 -1.42 11.95
N ASN A 101 7.15 -1.15 11.44
CA ASN A 101 7.59 -1.64 10.14
C ASN A 101 7.79 -3.17 10.14
N LEU A 102 8.24 -3.77 11.24
CA LEU A 102 8.32 -5.23 11.38
C LEU A 102 6.96 -5.92 11.26
N THR A 103 5.85 -5.24 11.61
CA THR A 103 4.50 -5.79 11.40
C THR A 103 4.05 -5.82 9.94
N LEU A 104 4.85 -5.29 9.00
CA LEU A 104 4.50 -5.05 7.59
C LEU A 104 3.38 -4.03 7.39
N MET A 105 2.87 -3.40 8.46
CA MET A 105 1.72 -2.49 8.41
C MET A 105 1.98 -1.13 9.10
N PRO A 106 3.13 -0.47 8.90
CA PRO A 106 3.50 0.73 9.66
C PRO A 106 2.45 1.85 9.57
N ARG A 107 1.87 2.08 8.38
CA ARG A 107 0.85 3.13 8.18
C ARG A 107 -0.46 2.88 8.93
N VAL A 108 -0.79 1.62 9.26
CA VAL A 108 -1.96 1.31 10.08
C VAL A 108 -1.75 1.79 11.52
N PHE A 109 -0.51 1.74 11.99
CA PHE A 109 -0.10 2.26 13.30
C PHE A 109 0.23 3.75 13.29
N GLY A 110 0.01 4.46 12.17
CA GLY A 110 0.31 5.89 12.04
C GLY A 110 1.79 6.21 11.84
N TYR A 111 2.63 5.20 11.54
CA TYR A 111 4.04 5.40 11.25
C TYR A 111 4.30 5.37 9.74
N GLU A 112 5.31 6.13 9.29
CA GLU A 112 5.79 6.03 7.92
C GLU A 112 6.63 4.76 7.71
N CYS A 113 6.60 4.24 6.49
CA CYS A 113 7.53 3.20 6.06
C CYS A 113 8.95 3.74 6.13
N ILE A 114 9.88 2.93 6.67
CA ILE A 114 11.31 3.27 6.70
C ILE A 114 11.83 3.58 5.29
N ASP A 115 11.41 2.77 4.33
CA ASP A 115 11.69 3.00 2.91
C ASP A 115 10.40 3.53 2.22
N PRO A 116 10.46 4.70 1.55
CA PRO A 116 9.34 5.27 0.81
C PRO A 116 8.84 4.44 -0.38
N VAL A 117 9.43 3.30 -0.72
CA VAL A 117 8.93 2.37 -1.74
C VAL A 117 8.00 1.32 -1.12
N MET A 118 8.25 0.95 0.15
CA MET A 118 7.58 -0.17 0.85
C MET A 118 6.07 0.03 1.04
N TRP A 119 5.57 1.27 0.96
CA TRP A 119 4.13 1.54 1.07
C TRP A 119 3.33 0.80 -0.01
N THR A 120 3.86 0.68 -1.23
CA THR A 120 3.15 -0.01 -2.32
C THR A 120 2.92 -1.49 -1.99
N LEU A 121 3.93 -2.17 -1.45
CA LEU A 121 3.83 -3.56 -0.99
C LEU A 121 2.87 -3.69 0.19
N GLN A 122 2.86 -2.74 1.12
CA GLN A 122 1.90 -2.74 2.22
C GLN A 122 0.46 -2.65 1.68
N VAL A 123 0.17 -1.76 0.72
CA VAL A 123 -1.18 -1.67 0.11
C VAL A 123 -1.56 -3.00 -0.53
N GLU A 124 -0.64 -3.60 -1.29
CA GLU A 124 -0.87 -4.86 -1.98
C GLU A 124 -1.18 -6.02 -0.99
N MET A 125 -0.46 -6.07 0.12
CA MET A 125 -0.70 -7.04 1.19
C MET A 125 -2.08 -6.85 1.83
N MET A 126 -2.49 -5.60 2.09
CA MET A 126 -3.84 -5.30 2.61
C MET A 126 -4.91 -5.73 1.62
N PHE A 127 -4.67 -5.48 0.33
CA PHE A 127 -5.57 -5.90 -0.73
C PHE A 127 -5.76 -7.43 -0.77
N TYR A 128 -4.71 -8.23 -0.54
CA TYR A 128 -4.84 -9.69 -0.48
C TYR A 128 -5.74 -10.15 0.67
N VAL A 129 -5.57 -9.55 1.86
CA VAL A 129 -6.41 -9.84 3.02
C VAL A 129 -7.86 -9.44 2.75
N LEU A 130 -8.07 -8.26 2.16
CA LEU A 130 -9.38 -7.76 1.77
C LEU A 130 -10.06 -8.69 0.75
N LEU A 131 -9.34 -9.15 -0.26
CA LEU A 131 -9.85 -10.05 -1.29
C LEU A 131 -10.25 -11.42 -0.70
N VAL A 132 -9.44 -11.97 0.21
CA VAL A 132 -9.77 -13.19 0.96
C VAL A 132 -10.97 -12.97 1.87
N GLY A 133 -11.07 -11.81 2.52
CA GLY A 133 -12.24 -11.40 3.31
C GLY A 133 -13.52 -11.37 2.45
N LEU A 134 -13.49 -10.67 1.31
CA LEU A 134 -14.60 -10.61 0.35
C LEU A 134 -15.00 -12.01 -0.12
N LEU A 135 -14.06 -12.92 -0.35
CA LEU A 135 -14.39 -14.31 -0.69
C LEU A 135 -15.10 -15.01 0.48
N ARG A 136 -14.58 -14.89 1.70
CA ARG A 136 -15.09 -15.58 2.89
C ARG A 136 -16.50 -15.11 3.28
N PHE A 137 -16.78 -13.83 3.15
CA PHE A 137 -18.08 -13.23 3.44
C PHE A 137 -19.05 -13.26 2.25
N GLY A 138 -18.68 -13.87 1.12
CA GLY A 138 -19.54 -13.94 -0.07
C GLY A 138 -19.66 -12.61 -0.84
N GLY A 139 -18.87 -11.61 -0.50
CA GLY A 139 -18.76 -10.34 -1.22
C GLY A 139 -18.27 -10.50 -2.67
N LEU A 140 -17.50 -11.56 -2.97
CA LEU A 140 -17.16 -11.90 -4.36
C LEU A 140 -18.31 -12.58 -5.14
N ARG A 141 -19.30 -13.17 -4.45
CA ARG A 141 -20.49 -13.75 -5.08
C ARG A 141 -21.47 -12.65 -5.51
N ASN A 142 -21.64 -11.65 -4.66
CA ASN A 142 -22.40 -10.43 -4.95
C ASN A 142 -21.43 -9.26 -5.15
N TYR A 143 -20.63 -9.31 -6.21
CA TYR A 143 -19.53 -8.37 -6.41
C TYR A 143 -19.99 -6.90 -6.43
N PHE A 144 -21.22 -6.61 -6.91
CA PHE A 144 -21.81 -5.28 -6.83
C PHE A 144 -21.94 -4.76 -5.39
N ILE A 145 -22.33 -5.61 -4.44
CA ILE A 145 -22.46 -5.24 -3.03
C ILE A 145 -21.08 -5.17 -2.37
N GLY A 146 -20.23 -6.17 -2.60
CA GLY A 146 -18.90 -6.23 -1.99
C GLY A 146 -18.01 -5.05 -2.40
N TRP A 147 -17.84 -4.83 -3.69
CA TRP A 147 -17.08 -3.69 -4.20
C TRP A 147 -17.82 -2.37 -4.05
N GLY A 148 -19.16 -2.36 -4.18
CA GLY A 148 -19.97 -1.16 -4.00
C GLY A 148 -19.85 -0.58 -2.58
N VAL A 149 -19.89 -1.41 -1.54
CA VAL A 149 -19.69 -0.95 -0.15
C VAL A 149 -18.29 -0.37 0.05
N LEU A 150 -17.26 -1.00 -0.51
CA LEU A 150 -15.89 -0.51 -0.40
C LEU A 150 -15.67 0.80 -1.18
N LEU A 151 -16.29 0.93 -2.36
CA LEU A 151 -16.25 2.17 -3.15
C LEU A 151 -17.00 3.30 -2.47
N CYS A 152 -18.20 3.04 -1.95
CA CYS A 152 -18.93 4.01 -1.14
C CYS A 152 -18.14 4.43 0.10
N GLY A 153 -17.51 3.46 0.77
CA GLY A 153 -16.60 3.72 1.89
C GLY A 153 -15.42 4.61 1.49
N SER A 154 -14.78 4.35 0.35
CA SER A 154 -13.70 5.19 -0.19
C SER A 154 -14.16 6.62 -0.48
N ILE A 155 -15.31 6.78 -1.14
CA ILE A 155 -15.86 8.09 -1.52
C ILE A 155 -16.34 8.90 -0.32
N THR A 156 -16.81 8.25 0.75
CA THR A 156 -17.38 8.94 1.92
C THR A 156 -16.39 9.07 3.07
N LEU A 157 -15.68 8.00 3.44
CA LEU A 157 -14.81 7.96 4.61
C LEU A 157 -13.49 8.70 4.38
N CYS A 158 -12.90 8.62 3.19
CA CYS A 158 -11.63 9.32 2.92
C CYS A 158 -11.77 10.85 3.01
N PRO A 159 -12.69 11.51 2.28
CA PRO A 159 -12.81 12.97 2.36
C PRO A 159 -13.31 13.45 3.72
N THR A 160 -14.18 12.69 4.40
CA THR A 160 -14.62 13.08 5.75
C THR A 160 -13.47 13.05 6.75
N LEU A 161 -12.61 12.03 6.71
CA LEU A 161 -11.40 11.99 7.53
C LEU A 161 -10.42 13.12 7.15
N ASP A 162 -10.26 13.45 5.86
CA ASP A 162 -9.38 14.55 5.43
C ASP A 162 -9.88 15.91 5.93
N MET A 163 -11.20 16.14 5.93
CA MET A 163 -11.80 17.36 6.49
C MET A 163 -11.65 17.43 8.01
N LEU A 164 -11.75 16.29 8.70
CA LEU A 164 -11.67 16.22 10.17
C LEU A 164 -10.23 16.19 10.70
N ALA A 165 -9.25 15.93 9.85
CA ALA A 165 -7.83 15.87 10.21
C ALA A 165 -7.35 17.15 10.88
N ALA A 166 -7.76 18.31 10.38
CA ALA A 166 -7.34 19.61 10.92
C ALA A 166 -7.95 19.93 12.30
N SER A 167 -9.05 19.29 12.68
CA SER A 167 -9.80 19.63 13.90
C SER A 167 -9.73 18.56 15.00
N HIS A 168 -9.54 17.28 14.63
CA HIS A 168 -9.62 16.16 15.57
C HIS A 168 -8.49 15.14 15.41
N GLY A 169 -7.34 15.53 14.82
CA GLY A 169 -6.21 14.64 14.53
C GLY A 169 -5.71 13.81 15.73
N ASP A 170 -5.80 14.35 16.95
CA ASP A 170 -5.37 13.67 18.17
C ASP A 170 -6.41 12.72 18.78
N ALA A 171 -7.67 12.79 18.34
CA ALA A 171 -8.74 12.01 18.90
C ALA A 171 -8.56 10.51 18.61
N VAL A 172 -8.85 9.66 19.60
CA VAL A 172 -8.72 8.20 19.47
C VAL A 172 -9.60 7.68 18.33
N TRP A 173 -10.83 8.18 18.20
CA TRP A 173 -11.74 7.79 17.11
C TRP A 173 -11.20 8.18 15.73
N PHE A 174 -10.48 9.30 15.63
CA PHE A 174 -9.85 9.73 14.39
C PHE A 174 -8.73 8.76 13.99
N LYS A 175 -7.83 8.44 14.92
CA LYS A 175 -6.74 7.45 14.70
C LYS A 175 -7.28 6.07 14.31
N VAL A 176 -8.37 5.63 14.94
CA VAL A 176 -9.06 4.38 14.58
C VAL A 176 -9.65 4.46 13.17
N GLY A 177 -10.31 5.57 12.82
CA GLY A 177 -10.83 5.79 11.46
C GLY A 177 -9.73 5.78 10.40
N THR A 178 -8.61 6.44 10.66
CA THR A 178 -7.43 6.43 9.78
C THR A 178 -6.83 5.03 9.67
N ALA A 179 -6.76 4.27 10.76
CA ALA A 179 -6.30 2.88 10.73
C ALA A 179 -7.22 2.00 9.87
N VAL A 180 -8.54 2.15 9.97
CA VAL A 180 -9.52 1.44 9.14
C VAL A 180 -9.37 1.80 7.66
N ARG A 181 -9.19 3.10 7.33
CA ARG A 181 -8.92 3.57 5.97
C ARG A 181 -7.71 2.86 5.36
N HIS A 182 -6.61 2.75 6.11
CA HIS A 182 -5.39 2.09 5.66
C HIS A 182 -5.54 0.56 5.60
N LEU A 183 -6.20 -0.04 6.57
CA LEU A 183 -6.41 -1.50 6.66
C LEU A 183 -7.28 -2.01 5.51
N LEU A 184 -8.33 -1.26 5.15
CA LEU A 184 -9.18 -1.57 4.00
C LEU A 184 -8.62 -1.03 2.68
N ALA A 185 -7.44 -0.42 2.69
CA ALA A 185 -6.80 0.19 1.53
C ALA A 185 -7.76 1.10 0.72
N LEU A 186 -8.65 1.83 1.41
CA LEU A 186 -9.79 2.53 0.79
C LEU A 186 -9.34 3.51 -0.30
N ASP A 187 -8.18 4.14 -0.13
CA ASP A 187 -7.63 5.08 -1.11
C ASP A 187 -7.35 4.43 -2.49
N PHE A 188 -7.11 3.12 -2.51
CA PHE A 188 -6.72 2.37 -3.69
C PHE A 188 -7.79 1.38 -4.17
N VAL A 189 -8.87 1.19 -3.39
CA VAL A 189 -10.01 0.34 -3.75
C VAL A 189 -10.53 0.61 -5.17
N PRO A 190 -10.71 1.87 -5.63
CA PRO A 190 -11.17 2.13 -6.99
C PRO A 190 -10.29 1.48 -8.07
N MET A 191 -8.97 1.51 -7.90
CA MET A 191 -8.03 0.91 -8.87
C MET A 191 -8.14 -0.61 -8.89
N PHE A 192 -8.23 -1.24 -7.71
CA PHE A 192 -8.42 -2.69 -7.61
C PHE A 192 -9.78 -3.14 -8.15
N ALA A 193 -10.83 -2.35 -7.92
CA ALA A 193 -12.18 -2.62 -8.41
C ALA A 193 -12.24 -2.58 -9.95
N ILE A 194 -11.58 -1.60 -10.58
CA ILE A 194 -11.45 -1.56 -12.05
C ILE A 194 -10.77 -2.84 -12.56
N GLY A 195 -9.68 -3.25 -11.92
CA GLY A 195 -8.99 -4.50 -12.26
C GLY A 195 -9.88 -5.74 -12.14
N PHE A 196 -10.70 -5.81 -11.09
CA PHE A 196 -11.67 -6.89 -10.91
C PHE A 196 -12.76 -6.90 -12.00
N LEU A 197 -13.31 -5.74 -12.34
CA LEU A 197 -14.38 -5.62 -13.34
C LEU A 197 -13.92 -6.00 -14.75
N LEU A 198 -12.65 -5.80 -15.09
CA LEU A 198 -12.08 -6.25 -16.36
C LEU A 198 -12.04 -7.78 -16.51
N TYR A 199 -12.18 -8.52 -15.42
CA TYR A 199 -12.19 -9.99 -15.44
C TYR A 199 -13.59 -10.61 -15.62
N GLN A 200 -14.64 -9.91 -15.20
CA GLN A 200 -16.04 -10.36 -15.28
C GLN A 200 -16.60 -10.16 -16.69
#